data_AF-A0A9E1HZ49-F1
#
_entry.id   AF-A0A9E1HZ49-F1
#
_cell.length_a   1.000
_cell.length_b   1.000
_cell.length_c   1.000
_cell.angle_alpha   90.00
_cell.angle_beta   90.00
_cell.angle_gamma   90.00
#
_symmetry.space_group_name_H-M   'P 1'
#
loop_
_entity.id
_entity.type
_entity.pdbx_description
1 polymer ?
#
loop_
_entity_poly.entity_id
_entity_poly.type
_entity_poly.pdbx_seq_one_letter_code
_entity_poly.pdbx_strand_id
1 'polypeptide(L)' 'MSYVSEMTDEVIRNMHMIPAHSIDEAISMAKEQLGRDKVKITAIPDGVSVMIESFDY' A
#
# COMPACT_ATOMS: atom_id res chain seq x y z
N MET A 1 -5.19 2.55 -3.82
CA MET A 1 -4.29 1.37 -3.67
C MET A 1 -2.99 1.71 -4.37
N SER A 2 -1.89 1.77 -3.63
CA SER A 2 -0.56 1.97 -4.23
C SER A 2 0.07 0.61 -4.55
N TYR A 3 0.77 0.50 -5.67
CA TYR A 3 1.39 -0.74 -6.11
C TYR A 3 2.88 -0.52 -6.37
N VAL A 4 3.73 -1.32 -5.71
CA VAL A 4 5.19 -1.24 -5.82
C VAL A 4 5.68 -2.37 -6.72
N SER A 5 6.20 -2.02 -7.90
CA SER A 5 6.73 -2.99 -8.88
C SER A 5 7.58 -2.30 -9.95
N GLU A 6 8.28 -3.10 -10.75
CA GLU A 6 9.02 -2.64 -11.95
C GLU A 6 8.13 -2.46 -13.20
N MET A 7 6.81 -2.57 -13.06
CA MET A 7 5.88 -2.34 -14.17
C MET A 7 5.81 -0.86 -14.51
N THR A 8 5.48 -0.54 -15.76
CA THR A 8 5.32 0.87 -16.17
C THR A 8 4.11 1.49 -15.47
N ASP A 9 4.23 2.78 -15.12
CA ASP A 9 3.14 3.53 -14.50
C ASP A 9 1.84 3.47 -15.31
N GLU A 10 1.94 3.44 -16.64
CA GLU A 10 0.77 3.36 -17.53
C GLU A 10 -0.05 2.10 -17.25
N VAL A 11 0.61 0.94 -17.14
CA VAL A 11 -0.09 -0.32 -16.82
C VAL A 11 -0.74 -0.24 -15.44
N ILE A 12 -0.04 0.29 -14.45
CA ILE A 12 -0.56 0.42 -13.08
C ILE A 12 -1.76 1.39 -13.03
N ARG A 13 -1.67 2.54 -13.71
CA ARG A 13 -2.77 3.52 -13.79
C ARG A 13 -3.98 2.97 -14.54
N ASN A 14 -3.77 2.19 -15.60
CA ASN A 14 -4.84 1.49 -16.32
C ASN A 14 -5.58 0.47 -15.45
N MET A 15 -4.94 -0.02 -14.37
CA MET A 15 -5.57 -0.86 -13.35
C MET A 15 -6.23 -0.06 -12.22
N HIS A 16 -6.41 1.25 -12.38
CA HIS A 16 -6.92 2.15 -11.34
C HIS A 16 -6.11 2.14 -10.03
N MET A 17 -4.83 1.77 -10.12
CA MET A 17 -3.89 1.81 -9.01
C MET A 17 -2.99 3.03 -9.13
N ILE A 18 -2.25 3.31 -8.06
CA ILE A 18 -1.31 4.41 -8.00
C ILE A 18 0.11 3.82 -8.01
N PRO A 19 0.97 4.18 -8.98
CA PRO A 19 2.32 3.67 -9.05
C PRO A 19 3.16 4.19 -7.88
N ALA A 20 4.00 3.32 -7.33
CA ALA A 20 5.04 3.67 -6.37
C ALA A 20 6.31 2.85 -6.70
N HIS A 21 7.48 3.44 -6.51
CA HIS A 21 8.77 2.84 -6.84
C HIS A 21 9.54 2.37 -5.60
N SER A 22 8.99 2.58 -4.41
CA SER A 22 9.51 2.04 -3.16
C SER A 22 8.42 1.92 -2.09
N ILE A 23 8.70 1.13 -1.05
CA ILE A 23 7.81 1.03 0.12
C ILE A 23 7.68 2.39 0.81
N ASP A 24 8.77 3.14 0.95
CA ASP A 24 8.77 4.45 1.62
C ASP A 24 7.92 5.50 0.88
N GLU A 25 7.97 5.48 -0.46
CA GLU A 25 7.11 6.30 -1.30
C GLU A 25 5.65 5.92 -1.12
N ALA A 26 5.31 4.62 -1.20
CA ALA A 26 3.94 4.15 -1.00
C ALA A 26 3.37 4.55 0.38
N ILE A 27 4.18 4.48 1.44
CA ILE A 27 3.80 4.92 2.78
C ILE A 27 3.59 6.44 2.82
N SER A 28 4.46 7.22 2.19
CA SER A 28 4.35 8.68 2.16
C SER A 28 3.08 9.14 1.44
N MET A 29 2.76 8.51 0.30
CA MET A 29 1.53 8.75 -0.44
C MET A 29 0.29 8.36 0.39
N ALA A 30 0.34 7.25 1.12
CA ALA A 30 -0.75 6.84 2.00
C ALA A 30 -0.98 7.85 3.14
N LYS A 31 0.09 8.39 3.74
CA LYS A 31 -0.01 9.45 4.77
C LYS A 31 -0.62 10.73 4.23
N GLU A 32 -0.21 11.15 3.03
CA GLU A 32 -0.77 12.31 2.34
C GLU A 32 -2.26 12.12 2.06
N GLN A 33 -2.66 10.96 1.53
CA GLN A 33 -4.07 10.62 1.28
C GLN A 33 -4.92 10.61 2.56
N LEU A 34 -4.35 10.20 3.69
CA LEU A 34 -5.02 10.20 4.99
C LEU A 34 -4.99 11.58 5.68
N GLY A 35 -4.20 12.52 5.17
CA GLY A 35 -3.97 13.83 5.79
C GLY A 35 -3.35 13.75 7.19
N ARG A 36 -2.55 12.70 7.46
CA ARG A 36 -1.97 12.43 8.79
C ARG A 36 -0.57 11.84 8.69
N ASP A 37 0.39 12.46 9.38
CA ASP A 37 1.78 11.97 9.41
C ASP A 37 1.98 10.79 10.37
N LYS A 38 1.20 10.76 11.46
CA LYS A 38 1.23 9.70 12.48
C LYS A 38 0.12 8.70 12.21
N VAL A 39 0.50 7.56 11.65
CA VAL A 39 -0.39 6.43 11.36
C VAL A 39 0.17 5.16 12.00
N LYS A 40 -0.73 4.24 12.38
CA LYS A 40 -0.34 2.88 12.73
C LYS A 40 -0.32 2.04 11.45
N ILE A 41 0.74 1.27 11.26
CA ILE A 41 0.90 0.39 10.10
C ILE A 41 0.83 -1.05 10.60
N THR A 42 -0.14 -1.80 10.08
CA THR A 42 -0.18 -3.26 10.23
C THR A 42 0.55 -3.88 9.05
N ALA A 43 1.73 -4.46 9.29
CA ALA A 43 2.50 -5.12 8.25
C ALA A 43 2.10 -6.60 8.13
N ILE A 44 1.83 -7.05 6.90
CA ILE A 44 1.65 -8.46 6.56
C ILE A 44 2.76 -8.81 5.58
N PRO A 45 3.91 -9.35 6.05
CA PRO A 45 5.09 -9.55 5.21
C PRO A 45 4.89 -10.56 4.08
N ASP A 46 4.06 -11.57 4.33
CA ASP A 46 3.63 -12.56 3.35
C ASP A 46 2.10 -12.60 3.33
N GLY A 47 1.50 -11.95 2.33
CA GLY A 47 0.05 -11.83 2.19
C GLY A 47 -0.65 -13.06 1.59
N VAL A 48 0.10 -14.04 1.06
CA VAL A 48 -0.49 -15.23 0.42
C VAL A 48 -0.48 -16.46 1.32
N SER A 49 0.36 -16.47 2.36
CA SER A 49 0.48 -17.59 3.30
C SER A 49 -0.38 -17.46 4.56
N VAL A 50 -1.18 -16.40 4.70
CA VAL A 50 -1.92 -16.09 5.92
C VAL A 50 -3.43 -16.02 5.70
N MET A 51 -4.19 -16.41 6.72
CA MET A 51 -5.62 -16.11 6.84
C MET A 51 -5.78 -15.06 7.94
N ILE A 52 -6.50 -13.98 7.64
CA ILE A 52 -6.68 -12.85 8.56
C ILE A 52 -8.06 -12.96 9.21
N GLU A 53 -8.08 -12.93 10.53
CA GLU A 53 -9.29 -12.78 11.33
C GLU A 53 -9.23 -11.44 12.08
N SER A 54 -10.30 -10.65 12.00
CA SER A 54 -10.41 -9.40 12.76
C SER A 54 -11.08 -9.66 14.09
N PHE A 55 -10.40 -9.34 15.20
CA PHE A 55 -11.00 -9.27 16.53
C PHE A 55 -11.18 -7.79 16.90
N ASP A 56 -12.42 -7.35 17.04
CA ASP A 56 -12.72 -6.05 17.64
C ASP A 56 -12.48 -6.13 19.16
N TYR A 57 -11.63 -5.25 19.70
CA TYR A 57 -11.32 -5.13 21.13
C TYR A 57 -11.72 -3.76 21.67
#